data_AF-A0A258FKC5-F1
#
_entry.id   AF-A0A258FKC5-F1
#
_cell.length_a   1.000
_cell.length_b   1.000
_cell.length_c   1.000
_cell.angle_alpha   90.00
_cell.angle_beta   90.00
_cell.angle_gamma   90.00
#
_symmetry.space_group_name_H-M   'P 1'
#
loop_
_entity.id
_entity.type
_entity.pdbx_description
1 polymer ?
#
loop_
_entity_poly.entity_id
_entity_poly.type
_entity_poly.pdbx_seq_one_letter_code
_entity_poly.pdbx_strand_id
1 'polypeptide(L)'
;MAEAVLDASAILALLQEERGADRVEPLVENALVCSVNLSEVLAKLVDKGASPSLATTIATSLPFQVVDFDLDLACRAGQLRDTTRKQGLSLGDRACLALAEREGLPALTTDRGWSEIASRIAVDVIR
;
A
#
# COMPACT_ATOMS: atom_id res chain seq x y z
N MET A 1 12.88 -11.47 6.59
CA MET A 1 11.95 -10.75 7.49
C MET A 1 11.38 -9.62 6.67
N ALA A 2 10.13 -9.22 6.89
CA ALA A 2 9.58 -8.09 6.13
C ALA A 2 10.32 -6.78 6.47
N GLU A 3 10.52 -5.94 5.46
CA GLU A 3 11.27 -4.68 5.56
C GLU A 3 10.35 -3.45 5.35
N ALA A 4 9.19 -3.65 4.73
CA ALA A 4 8.29 -2.56 4.34
C ALA A 4 6.85 -3.04 4.18
N VAL A 5 5.90 -2.09 4.26
CA VAL A 5 4.51 -2.27 3.83
C VAL A 5 4.28 -1.44 2.57
N LEU A 6 3.78 -2.04 1.49
CA LEU A 6 3.52 -1.32 0.24
C LEU A 6 2.06 -0.88 0.15
N ASP A 7 1.88 0.40 -0.15
CA ASP A 7 0.62 0.93 -0.64
C ASP A 7 0.36 0.53 -2.10
N ALA A 8 -0.91 0.60 -2.54
CA ALA A 8 -1.32 0.28 -3.90
C ALA A 8 -0.59 1.15 -4.94
N SER A 9 -0.35 2.43 -4.64
CA SER A 9 0.38 3.34 -5.53
C SER A 9 1.84 2.93 -5.75
N ALA A 10 2.50 2.36 -4.74
CA ALA A 10 3.86 1.84 -4.85
C ALA A 10 3.92 0.57 -5.72
N ILE A 11 2.96 -0.34 -5.54
CA ILE A 11 2.84 -1.55 -6.36
C ILE A 11 2.56 -1.19 -7.83
N LEU A 12 1.65 -0.23 -8.06
CA LEU A 12 1.32 0.23 -9.41
C LEU A 12 2.48 0.96 -10.08
N ALA A 13 3.33 1.66 -9.31
CA ALA A 13 4.54 2.27 -9.85
C ALA A 13 5.53 1.20 -10.32
N LEU A 14 5.74 0.14 -9.53
CA LEU A 14 6.58 -1.01 -9.90
C LEU A 14 6.06 -1.69 -11.17
N LEU A 15 4.77 -2.04 -11.21
CA LEU A 15 4.15 -2.76 -12.35
C LEU A 15 4.19 -1.99 -13.67
N GLN A 16 4.36 -0.67 -13.60
CA GLN A 16 4.30 0.21 -14.77
C GLN A 16 5.64 0.89 -15.08
N GLU A 17 6.70 0.53 -14.35
CA GLU A 17 8.02 1.16 -14.50
C GLU A 17 7.96 2.69 -14.36
N GLU A 18 7.09 3.18 -13.46
CA GLU A 18 6.93 4.60 -13.17
C GLU A 18 7.96 5.09 -12.13
N ARG A 19 8.02 6.41 -11.92
CA ARG A 19 8.89 7.01 -10.90
C ARG A 19 8.62 6.41 -9.53
N GLY A 20 9.68 5.94 -8.85
CA GLY A 20 9.61 5.27 -7.56
C GLY A 20 9.70 3.74 -7.66
N ALA A 21 9.57 3.16 -8.86
CA ALA A 21 9.74 1.71 -9.08
C ALA A 21 11.11 1.21 -8.61
N ASP A 22 12.17 1.97 -8.88
CA ASP A 22 13.57 1.69 -8.51
C ASP A 22 13.78 1.55 -6.99
N ARG A 23 12.91 2.15 -6.18
CA ARG A 23 12.94 2.05 -4.73
C ARG A 23 12.01 0.98 -4.17
N VAL A 24 10.99 0.58 -4.92
CA VAL A 24 10.06 -0.50 -4.54
C VAL A 24 10.62 -1.87 -4.93
N GLU A 25 11.26 -1.96 -6.10
CA GLU A 25 11.86 -3.18 -6.66
C GLU A 25 12.76 -3.95 -5.67
N PRO A 26 13.74 -3.33 -4.97
CA PRO A 26 14.59 -4.07 -4.04
C PRO A 26 13.86 -4.57 -2.79
N LEU A 27 12.66 -4.07 -2.49
CA LEU A 27 11.91 -4.38 -1.28
C LEU A 27 10.74 -5.32 -1.52
N VAL A 28 10.33 -5.52 -2.78
CA VAL A 28 9.09 -6.24 -3.12
C VAL A 28 9.07 -7.69 -2.61
N GLU A 29 10.22 -8.37 -2.58
CA GLU A 29 10.34 -9.74 -2.05
C GLU A 29 10.19 -9.80 -0.52
N ASN A 30 10.57 -8.74 0.19
CA ASN A 30 10.48 -8.62 1.65
C ASN A 30 9.37 -7.66 2.07
N ALA A 31 8.33 -7.48 1.26
CA ALA A 31 7.25 -6.55 1.54
C ALA A 31 5.98 -7.23 2.04
N LEU A 32 5.20 -6.50 2.85
CA LEU A 32 3.82 -6.83 3.20
C LEU A 32 2.84 -5.95 2.42
N VAL A 33 1.68 -6.51 2.08
CA VAL A 33 0.58 -5.78 1.41
C VAL A 33 -0.73 -6.14 2.09
N CYS A 34 -1.49 -5.15 2.54
CA CYS A 34 -2.83 -5.41 3.05
C CYS A 34 -3.75 -5.83 1.90
N SER A 35 -4.65 -6.80 2.14
CA SER A 35 -5.62 -7.26 1.13
C SER A 35 -6.52 -6.15 0.57
N VAL A 36 -6.73 -5.06 1.33
CA VAL A 36 -7.41 -3.84 0.85
C VAL A 36 -6.61 -3.15 -0.26
N ASN A 37 -5.30 -2.98 -0.08
CA ASN A 37 -4.42 -2.38 -1.08
C ASN A 37 -4.27 -3.29 -2.31
N LEU A 38 -4.23 -4.61 -2.13
CA LEU A 38 -4.27 -5.55 -3.25
C LEU A 38 -5.55 -5.40 -4.07
N SER A 39 -6.71 -5.24 -3.42
CA SER A 39 -7.98 -4.98 -4.11
C SER A 39 -7.94 -3.71 -4.95
N GLU A 40 -7.26 -2.66 -4.48
CA GLU A 40 -7.09 -1.42 -5.23
C GLU A 40 -6.18 -1.60 -6.44
N VAL A 41 -5.07 -2.33 -6.31
CA VAL A 41 -4.20 -2.70 -7.45
C VAL A 41 -4.99 -3.43 -8.52
N LEU A 42 -5.79 -4.43 -8.14
CA LEU A 42 -6.65 -5.19 -9.07
C LEU A 42 -7.62 -4.27 -9.81
N ALA A 43 -8.33 -3.40 -9.08
CA ALA A 43 -9.26 -2.45 -9.68
C ALA A 43 -8.55 -1.52 -10.67
N LYS A 44 -7.37 -1.00 -10.33
CA LYS A 44 -6.58 -0.11 -11.19
C LYS A 44 -6.05 -0.79 -12.45
N LEU A 45 -5.70 -2.08 -12.37
CA LEU A 45 -5.32 -2.86 -13.55
C LEU A 45 -6.52 -3.06 -14.49
N VAL A 46 -7.71 -3.31 -13.94
CA VAL A 46 -8.97 -3.41 -14.71
C VAL A 46 -9.32 -2.08 -15.35
N ASP A 47 -9.20 -0.96 -14.63
CA ASP A 47 -9.40 0.40 -15.16
C ASP A 47 -8.46 0.69 -16.35
N LYS A 48 -7.29 0.07 -16.38
CA LYS A 48 -6.29 0.17 -17.46
C LYS A 48 -6.49 -0.85 -18.59
N GLY A 49 -7.57 -1.62 -18.55
CA GLY A 49 -7.99 -2.51 -19.63
C GLY A 49 -7.60 -3.99 -19.46
N ALA A 50 -7.00 -4.38 -18.32
CA ALA A 50 -6.80 -5.80 -18.03
C ALA A 50 -8.14 -6.50 -17.78
N SER A 51 -8.28 -7.76 -18.19
CA SER A 51 -9.40 -8.58 -17.74
C SER A 51 -9.28 -8.87 -16.22
N PRO A 52 -10.37 -9.13 -15.50
CA PRO A 52 -10.30 -9.46 -14.07
C PRO A 52 -9.38 -10.64 -13.74
N SER A 53 -9.35 -11.67 -14.61
CA SER A 53 -8.46 -12.81 -14.47
C SER A 53 -6.99 -12.44 -14.68
N LEU A 54 -6.69 -11.62 -15.69
CA LEU A 54 -5.33 -11.14 -15.95
C LEU A 54 -4.85 -10.22 -14.82
N ALA A 55 -5.69 -9.30 -14.35
CA ALA A 55 -5.38 -8.43 -13.22
C ALA A 55 -5.02 -9.25 -11.97
N THR A 56 -5.79 -10.31 -11.69
CA THR A 56 -5.51 -11.25 -10.59
C THR A 56 -4.14 -11.88 -10.78
N THR A 57 -3.86 -12.48 -11.94
CA THR A 57 -2.58 -13.12 -12.25
C THR A 57 -1.40 -12.16 -12.07
N ILE A 58 -1.49 -10.94 -12.60
CA ILE A 58 -0.43 -9.93 -12.49
C ILE A 58 -0.20 -9.57 -11.02
N ALA A 59 -1.26 -9.19 -10.30
CA ALA A 59 -1.13 -8.71 -8.93
C ALA A 59 -0.62 -9.79 -7.97
N THR A 60 -1.00 -11.06 -8.17
CA THR A 60 -0.55 -12.18 -7.32
C THR A 60 0.78 -12.79 -7.75
N SER A 61 1.36 -12.37 -8.87
CA SER A 61 2.68 -12.85 -9.33
C SER A 61 3.86 -12.15 -8.65
N LEU A 62 3.62 -11.01 -8.00
CA LEU A 62 4.64 -10.27 -7.29
C LEU A 62 5.00 -10.99 -5.97
N PRO A 63 6.28 -10.98 -5.56
CA PRO A 63 6.76 -11.82 -4.45
C PRO A 63 6.49 -11.24 -3.05
N PHE A 64 5.61 -10.24 -2.91
CA PHE A 64 5.22 -9.72 -1.60
C PHE A 64 4.29 -10.68 -0.86
N GLN A 65 4.21 -10.55 0.46
CA GLN A 65 3.26 -11.29 1.29
C GLN A 65 1.96 -10.49 1.49
N VAL A 66 0.82 -11.11 1.20
CA VAL A 66 -0.49 -10.51 1.48
C VAL A 66 -0.90 -10.76 2.94
N VAL A 67 -1.41 -9.73 3.59
CA VAL A 67 -1.95 -9.76 4.95
C VAL A 67 -3.44 -9.46 4.93
N ASP A 68 -4.23 -10.36 5.50
CA ASP A 68 -5.69 -10.19 5.59
C ASP A 68 -6.06 -9.00 6.46
N PHE A 69 -7.05 -8.22 5.99
CA PHE A 69 -7.62 -7.11 6.75
C PHE A 69 -8.55 -7.62 7.86
N ASP A 70 -7.93 -8.01 8.98
CA ASP A 70 -8.59 -8.54 10.17
C ASP A 70 -9.21 -7.45 11.07
N LEU A 71 -9.76 -7.88 12.22
CA LEU A 71 -10.40 -6.99 13.18
C LEU A 71 -9.43 -5.94 13.76
N ASP A 72 -8.17 -6.30 14.01
CA ASP A 72 -7.19 -5.36 14.57
C ASP A 72 -6.88 -4.25 13.56
N LEU A 73 -6.62 -4.62 12.30
CA LEU A 73 -6.40 -3.66 11.22
C LEU A 73 -7.64 -2.80 10.96
N ALA A 74 -8.85 -3.37 11.02
CA ALA A 74 -10.10 -2.63 10.87
C ALA A 74 -10.25 -1.55 11.96
N CYS A 75 -9.97 -1.88 13.22
CA CYS A 75 -10.02 -0.94 14.33
C CYS A 75 -8.98 0.18 14.18
N ARG A 76 -7.70 -0.17 13.91
CA ARG A 76 -6.61 0.80 13.71
C ARG A 76 -6.88 1.74 12.55
N ALA A 77 -7.21 1.21 11.38
CA ALA A 77 -7.53 2.01 10.20
C ALA A 77 -8.73 2.95 10.46
N GLY A 78 -9.72 2.48 11.21
CA GLY A 78 -10.85 3.29 11.68
C GLY A 78 -10.41 4.50 12.53
N GLN A 79 -9.56 4.27 13.53
CA GLN A 79 -9.04 5.30 14.44
C GLN A 79 -8.19 6.35 13.71
N LEU A 80 -7.43 5.95 12.70
CA LEU A 80 -6.67 6.86 11.86
C LEU A 80 -7.54 7.89 11.11
N ARG A 81 -8.87 7.71 11.02
CA ARG A 81 -9.73 8.68 10.32
C ARG A 81 -9.70 10.07 10.94
N ASP A 82 -9.65 10.18 12.27
CA ASP A 82 -9.72 11.49 12.92
C ASP A 82 -8.49 12.36 12.58
N THR A 83 -7.32 11.73 12.54
CA THR A 83 -6.04 12.40 12.26
C THR A 83 -5.79 12.61 10.76
N THR A 84 -6.39 11.78 9.89
CA THR A 84 -6.12 11.77 8.45
C THR A 84 -7.23 12.38 7.58
N ARG A 85 -8.43 12.65 8.14
CA ARG A 85 -9.58 13.17 7.36
C ARG A 85 -9.28 14.48 6.63
N LYS A 86 -8.42 15.34 7.20
CA LYS A 86 -8.09 16.65 6.62
C LYS A 86 -7.19 16.52 5.38
N GLN A 87 -6.47 15.40 5.27
CA GLN A 87 -5.57 15.10 4.16
C GLN A 87 -6.24 14.26 3.08
N GLY A 88 -7.51 13.87 3.27
CA GLY A 88 -8.27 13.14 2.26
C GLY A 88 -7.87 11.67 2.11
N LEU A 89 -7.13 11.09 3.07
CA LEU A 89 -6.74 9.68 2.99
C LEU A 89 -7.96 8.75 2.89
N SER A 90 -7.84 7.81 1.97
CA SER A 90 -8.81 6.78 1.64
C SER A 90 -8.88 5.68 2.72
N LEU A 91 -9.65 4.63 2.45
CA LEU A 91 -9.59 3.41 3.26
C LEU A 91 -8.29 2.64 2.99
N GLY A 92 -7.87 2.53 1.73
CA GLY A 92 -6.64 1.83 1.34
C GLY A 92 -5.41 2.44 2.00
N ASP A 93 -5.35 3.77 2.05
CA ASP A 93 -4.25 4.47 2.71
C ASP A 93 -4.17 4.14 4.20
N ARG A 94 -5.31 4.19 4.88
CA ARG A 94 -5.38 3.89 6.31
C ARG A 94 -5.16 2.41 6.61
N ALA A 95 -5.49 1.51 5.69
CA ALA A 95 -5.20 0.09 5.82
C ALA A 95 -3.69 -0.19 5.73
N CYS A 96 -3.00 0.44 4.77
CA CYS A 96 -1.55 0.37 4.66
C CYS A 96 -0.86 0.94 5.91
N LEU A 97 -1.28 2.13 6.37
CA LEU A 97 -0.76 2.74 7.60
C LEU A 97 -1.00 1.89 8.85
N ALA A 98 -2.21 1.30 8.98
CA ALA A 98 -2.54 0.43 10.10
C ALA A 98 -1.66 -0.84 10.12
N LEU A 99 -1.39 -1.42 8.94
CA LEU A 99 -0.51 -2.58 8.85
C LEU A 99 0.94 -2.21 9.19
N ALA A 100 1.43 -1.08 8.68
CA ALA A 100 2.75 -0.57 9.01
C ALA A 100 2.93 -0.33 10.52
N GLU A 101 1.93 0.29 11.16
CA GLU A 101 1.91 0.48 12.61
C GLU A 101 1.91 -0.85 13.38
N ARG A 102 1.09 -1.82 12.94
CA ARG A 102 0.96 -3.13 13.60
C ARG A 102 2.26 -3.93 13.56
N GLU A 103 2.96 -3.92 12.42
CA GLU A 103 4.17 -4.70 12.18
C GLU A 103 5.46 -3.95 12.56
N GLY A 104 5.35 -2.65 12.89
CA GLY A 104 6.52 -1.81 13.20
C GLY A 104 7.43 -1.59 11.99
N LEU A 105 6.84 -1.51 10.80
CA LEU A 105 7.54 -1.38 9.51
C LEU A 105 7.23 -0.03 8.86
N PRO A 106 8.13 0.49 8.00
CA PRO A 106 7.83 1.67 7.20
C PRO A 106 6.75 1.36 6.15
N ALA A 107 5.81 2.29 5.97
CA ALA A 107 4.88 2.29 4.84
C ALA A 107 5.47 3.02 3.65
N LEU A 108 5.37 2.43 2.46
CA LEU A 108 5.90 2.93 1.20
C LEU A 108 4.74 3.28 0.26
N THR A 109 4.75 4.51 -0.23
CA THR A 109 3.75 5.04 -1.16
C THR A 109 4.41 5.96 -2.17
N THR A 110 3.81 6.10 -3.35
CA THR A 110 4.13 7.16 -4.33
C THR A 110 3.11 8.32 -4.29
N ASP A 111 2.08 8.23 -3.43
CA ASP A 111 1.10 9.29 -3.24
C ASP A 111 1.69 10.47 -2.44
N ARG A 112 1.69 11.64 -3.07
CA ARG A 112 2.18 12.89 -2.47
C ARG A 112 1.32 13.37 -1.32
N GLY A 113 0.04 12.98 -1.27
CA GLY A 113 -0.91 13.33 -0.21
C GLY A 113 -0.44 12.90 1.18
N TRP A 114 0.46 11.91 1.26
CA TRP A 114 1.03 11.42 2.52
C TRP A 114 2.14 12.33 3.09
N SER A 115 2.69 13.27 2.31
CA SER A 115 3.84 14.09 2.71
C SER A 115 3.60 14.89 4.00
N GLU A 116 2.37 15.33 4.25
CA GLU A 116 2.02 16.10 5.46
C GLU A 116 1.89 15.22 6.71
N ILE A 117 1.66 13.92 6.51
CA ILE A 117 1.34 12.95 7.57
C ILE A 117 2.57 12.11 7.94
N ALA A 118 3.55 12.03 7.04
CA ALA A 118 4.80 11.31 7.22
C ALA A 118 5.60 11.74 8.46
N SER A 119 5.42 13.00 8.91
CA SER A 119 6.04 13.51 10.13
C SER A 119 5.30 13.13 11.43
N ARG A 120 4.06 12.65 11.32
CA ARG A 120 3.16 12.35 12.46
C ARG A 120 2.94 10.86 12.70
N ILE A 121 3.14 10.06 11.67
CA ILE A 121 3.02 8.61 11.65
C ILE A 121 4.31 8.15 11.01
N ALA A 122 5.10 7.27 11.66
CA ALA A 122 6.41 6.85 11.17
C ALA A 122 6.31 6.17 9.78
N VAL A 123 6.42 6.96 8.71
CA VAL A 123 6.09 6.58 7.33
C VAL A 123 7.21 7.07 6.42
N ASP A 124 7.74 6.18 5.58
CA ASP A 124 8.75 6.51 4.58
C ASP A 124 8.10 6.76 3.21
N VAL A 125 7.82 8.03 2.93
CA VAL A 125 7.30 8.43 1.61
C VAL A 125 8.41 8.28 0.56
N ILE A 126 8.18 7.39 -0.40
CA ILE A 126 9.10 7.14 -1.50
C ILE A 126 8.89 8.18 -2.60
N ARG A 127 10.00 8.78 -3.05
CA ARG A 127 10.12 9.69 -4.19
C ARG A 127 11.08 9.10 -5.20
#